data_AF-A0A533Z8G0-F1
#
_entry.id   AF-A0A533Z8G0-F1
#
_cell.length_a   1.000
_cell.length_b   1.000
_cell.length_c   1.000
_cell.angle_alpha   90.00
_cell.angle_beta   90.00
_cell.angle_gamma   90.00
#
_symmetry.space_group_name_H-M   'P 1'
#
loop_
_entity.id
_entity.type
_entity.pdbx_description
1 polymer ?
#
loop_
_entity_poly.entity_id
_entity_poly.type
_entity_poly.pdbx_seq_one_letter_code
_entity_poly.pdbx_strand_id
1 'polypeptide(L)'
;MSVSTIQTIPLPYLRRRPVRLVLYFLLGLTFVAMLAWRFVPVYMDPTFENAIVHKRAVVGMTKEQVLRSWGSPYQIDVTYTDSGVRRELWIFEDWISNATVKHRYLFFEENLLVAGWY
;
A
#
# COMPACT_ATOMS: atom_id res chain seq x y z
N MET A 1 40.79 -57.96 -25.35
CA MET A 1 39.55 -57.21 -25.64
C MET A 1 39.28 -56.29 -24.46
N SER A 2 39.59 -55.00 -24.59
CA SER A 2 39.35 -54.00 -23.55
C SER A 2 37.89 -53.53 -23.64
N VAL A 3 37.10 -53.84 -22.62
CA VAL A 3 35.71 -53.39 -22.50
C VAL A 3 35.72 -51.94 -22.04
N SER A 4 35.33 -51.02 -22.91
CA SER A 4 35.16 -49.60 -22.60
C SER A 4 33.84 -49.38 -21.85
N THR A 5 33.92 -49.25 -20.53
CA THR A 5 32.79 -48.91 -19.68
C THR A 5 32.31 -47.50 -20.00
N ILE A 6 31.13 -47.37 -20.60
CA ILE A 6 30.50 -46.07 -20.89
C ILE A 6 30.15 -45.41 -19.56
N GLN A 7 30.92 -44.40 -19.14
CA GLN A 7 30.58 -43.57 -17.99
C GLN A 7 29.38 -42.69 -18.34
N THR A 8 28.19 -43.05 -17.84
CA THR A 8 27.02 -42.17 -17.86
C THR A 8 27.18 -41.11 -16.79
N ILE A 9 27.61 -39.90 -17.17
CA ILE A 9 27.68 -38.75 -16.25
C ILE A 9 26.25 -38.44 -15.78
N PRO A 10 25.94 -38.55 -14.47
CA PRO A 10 24.59 -38.28 -13.98
C PRO A 10 24.25 -36.81 -14.20
N LEU A 11 23.12 -36.55 -14.87
CA LEU A 11 22.65 -35.18 -15.07
C LEU A 11 22.46 -34.49 -13.70
N PRO A 12 22.94 -33.25 -13.53
CA PRO A 12 22.82 -32.49 -12.29
C PRO A 12 21.37 -32.45 -11.81
N TYR A 13 21.15 -32.61 -10.50
CA TYR A 13 19.81 -32.71 -9.89
C TYR A 13 18.88 -31.54 -10.28
N LEU A 14 19.42 -30.32 -10.33
CA LEU A 14 18.73 -29.09 -10.76
C LEU A 14 18.31 -29.07 -12.25
N ARG A 15 18.90 -29.93 -13.09
CA ARG A 15 18.59 -30.02 -14.53
C ARG A 15 17.48 -31.05 -14.82
N ARG A 16 17.04 -31.81 -13.81
CA ARG A 16 15.93 -32.77 -13.95
C ARG A 16 14.62 -31.99 -14.18
N ARG A 17 13.88 -32.35 -15.23
CA ARG A 17 12.59 -31.74 -15.60
C ARG A 17 11.60 -31.58 -14.43
N PRO A 18 11.37 -32.60 -13.56
CA PRO A 18 10.42 -32.45 -12.46
C PRO A 18 10.89 -31.44 -11.41
N VAL A 19 12.18 -31.43 -11.08
CA VAL A 19 12.77 -30.49 -10.10
C VAL A 19 12.64 -29.05 -10.59
N ARG A 20 12.88 -28.84 -11.89
CA ARG A 20 12.74 -27.51 -12.51
C ARG A 20 11.30 -27.01 -12.51
N LEU A 21 10.33 -27.88 -12.79
CA LEU A 21 8.90 -27.52 -12.75
C LEU A 21 8.46 -27.12 -11.34
N VAL A 22 8.86 -27.89 -10.33
CA VAL A 22 8.56 -27.57 -8.92
C VAL A 22 9.16 -26.21 -8.54
N LEU A 23 10.42 -25.95 -8.95
CA LEU A 23 11.10 -24.70 -8.66
C LEU A 23 10.40 -23.50 -9.30
N TYR A 24 10.01 -23.59 -10.58
CA TYR A 24 9.27 -22.52 -11.26
C TYR A 24 7.87 -22.33 -10.69
N PHE A 25 7.20 -23.42 -10.33
CA PHE A 25 5.88 -23.34 -9.71
C PHE A 25 5.95 -22.62 -8.37
N LEU A 26 6.92 -22.98 -7.53
CA LEU A 26 7.13 -22.33 -6.24
C LEU A 26 7.46 -20.84 -6.44
N LEU A 27 8.39 -20.52 -7.33
CA LEU A 27 8.78 -19.14 -7.61
C LEU A 27 7.63 -18.30 -8.19
N GLY A 28 6.83 -18.88 -9.08
CA GLY A 28 5.62 -18.25 -9.62
C GLY A 28 4.56 -18.02 -8.56
N LEU A 29 4.33 -19.00 -7.68
CA LEU A 29 3.40 -18.88 -6.56
C LEU A 29 3.83 -17.74 -5.62
N THR A 30 5.11 -17.67 -5.26
CA THR A 30 5.63 -16.59 -4.41
C THR A 30 5.45 -15.23 -5.07
N PHE A 31 5.71 -15.13 -6.38
CA PHE A 31 5.54 -13.89 -7.13
C PHE A 31 4.07 -13.44 -7.17
N VAL A 32 3.14 -14.35 -7.41
CA VAL A 32 1.70 -14.07 -7.36
C VAL A 32 1.27 -13.68 -5.94
N ALA A 33 1.79 -14.34 -4.91
CA ALA A 33 1.51 -13.98 -3.53
C ALA A 33 2.01 -12.57 -3.17
N MET A 34 3.19 -12.17 -3.66
CA MET A 34 3.71 -10.81 -3.49
C MET A 34 2.82 -9.77 -4.18
N LEU A 35 2.34 -10.06 -5.39
CA LEU A 35 1.38 -9.19 -6.10
C LEU A 35 0.05 -9.11 -5.37
N ALA A 36 -0.48 -10.25 -4.93
CA ALA A 36 -1.73 -10.32 -4.18
C ALA A 36 -1.64 -9.52 -2.87
N TRP A 37 -0.50 -9.58 -2.17
CA TRP A 37 -0.27 -8.85 -0.92
C TRP A 37 -0.53 -7.34 -1.04
N ARG A 38 -0.24 -6.73 -2.20
CA ARG A 38 -0.54 -5.31 -2.46
C ARG A 38 -2.02 -4.99 -2.35
N PHE A 39 -2.89 -5.94 -2.69
CA PHE A 39 -4.34 -5.76 -2.74
C PHE A 39 -5.06 -6.26 -1.47
N VAL A 40 -4.41 -7.12 -0.66
CA VAL A 40 -4.96 -7.62 0.61
C VAL A 40 -5.55 -6.54 1.53
N PRO A 41 -4.88 -5.39 1.81
CA PRO A 41 -5.43 -4.41 2.74
C PRO A 41 -6.71 -3.74 2.24
N VAL A 42 -6.87 -3.63 0.91
CA VAL A 42 -8.08 -3.05 0.30
C VAL A 42 -9.29 -3.97 0.46
N TYR A 43 -9.06 -5.29 0.42
CA TYR A 43 -10.14 -6.28 0.56
C TYR A 43 -10.52 -6.57 2.02
N MET A 44 -9.60 -6.41 2.98
CA MET A 44 -9.89 -6.73 4.38
C MET A 44 -10.67 -5.64 5.13
N ASP A 45 -10.48 -4.35 4.82
CA ASP A 45 -11.18 -3.25 5.49
C ASP A 45 -11.70 -2.21 4.47
N PRO A 46 -12.74 -2.55 3.68
CA PRO A 46 -13.29 -1.62 2.67
C PRO A 46 -13.87 -0.33 3.28
N THR A 47 -14.21 -0.34 4.58
CA THR A 47 -14.75 0.79 5.32
C THR A 47 -13.70 1.54 6.15
N PHE A 48 -12.44 1.08 6.14
CA PHE A 48 -11.34 1.66 6.93
C PHE A 48 -11.63 1.83 8.44
N GLU A 49 -12.57 1.06 9.01
CA GLU A 49 -12.99 1.19 10.41
C GLU A 49 -11.83 1.01 11.39
N ASN A 50 -10.94 0.05 11.12
CA ASN A 50 -9.73 -0.13 11.93
C ASN A 50 -8.82 1.11 11.91
N ALA A 51 -8.73 1.84 10.81
CA ALA A 51 -7.94 3.06 10.75
C ALA A 51 -8.64 4.23 11.48
N ILE A 52 -9.98 4.29 11.47
CA ILE A 52 -10.77 5.25 12.25
C ILE A 52 -10.56 5.03 13.75
N VAL A 53 -10.65 3.77 14.22
CA VAL A 53 -10.44 3.41 15.63
C VAL A 53 -9.03 3.80 16.12
N HIS A 54 -8.02 3.62 15.27
CA HIS A 54 -6.64 3.97 15.60
C HIS A 54 -6.30 5.45 15.35
N LYS A 55 -7.29 6.29 15.05
CA LYS A 55 -7.11 7.72 14.72
C LYS A 55 -6.05 7.93 13.65
N ARG A 56 -6.07 7.14 12.57
CA ARG A 56 -5.16 7.28 11.42
C ARG A 56 -5.94 7.75 10.20
N ALA A 57 -5.39 8.74 9.50
CA ALA A 57 -5.84 9.12 8.17
C ALA A 57 -5.06 8.30 7.14
N VAL A 58 -5.78 7.59 6.27
CA VAL A 58 -5.19 6.68 5.27
C VAL A 58 -5.68 7.08 3.88
N VAL A 59 -4.78 7.08 2.90
CA VAL A 59 -5.09 7.38 1.50
C VAL A 59 -6.25 6.50 1.02
N GLY A 60 -7.24 7.11 0.38
CA GLY A 60 -8.47 6.46 -0.06
C GLY A 60 -9.66 6.61 0.90
N MET A 61 -9.46 7.12 2.12
CA MET A 61 -10.58 7.48 3.00
C MET A 61 -11.41 8.63 2.43
N THR A 62 -12.72 8.58 2.65
CA THR A 62 -13.63 9.71 2.37
C THR A 62 -13.44 10.84 3.38
N LYS A 63 -13.83 12.07 3.02
CA LYS A 63 -13.79 13.22 3.94
C LYS A 63 -14.55 12.94 5.23
N GLU A 64 -15.71 12.29 5.15
CA GLU A 64 -16.54 11.94 6.30
C GLU A 64 -15.82 10.94 7.24
N GLN A 65 -15.11 9.95 6.69
CA GLN A 65 -14.33 9.00 7.48
C GLN A 65 -13.15 9.67 8.17
N VAL A 66 -12.49 10.64 7.51
CA VAL A 66 -11.41 11.42 8.13
C VAL A 66 -11.95 12.33 9.23
N LEU A 67 -13.09 12.99 9.02
CA LEU A 67 -13.74 13.79 10.07
C LEU A 67 -14.10 12.94 11.29
N ARG A 68 -14.53 11.69 11.10
CA ARG A 68 -14.80 10.77 12.21
C ARG A 68 -13.55 10.35 12.96
N SER A 69 -12.41 10.21 12.28
CA SER A 69 -11.17 9.74 12.90
C SER A 69 -10.37 10.86 13.58
N TRP A 70 -10.27 12.02 12.93
CA TRP A 70 -9.39 13.13 13.34
C TRP A 70 -10.16 14.36 13.84
N GLY A 71 -11.47 14.44 13.61
CA GLY A 71 -12.30 15.59 13.94
C GLY A 71 -12.29 16.66 12.85
N SER A 72 -12.80 17.84 13.18
CA SER A 72 -12.86 18.98 12.24
C SER A 72 -11.46 19.58 12.04
N PRO A 73 -11.06 19.90 10.79
CA PRO A 73 -9.86 20.69 10.55
C PRO A 73 -10.00 22.10 11.12
N TYR A 74 -8.85 22.74 11.34
CA TYR A 74 -8.78 24.15 11.74
C TYR A 74 -9.13 25.05 10.56
N GLN A 75 -8.58 24.75 9.39
CA GLN A 75 -8.81 25.51 8.16
C GLN A 75 -8.97 24.56 6.97
N ILE A 76 -9.82 24.97 6.02
CA ILE A 76 -10.05 24.27 4.75
C ILE A 76 -9.84 25.27 3.62
N ASP A 77 -8.83 25.02 2.80
CA ASP A 77 -8.58 25.78 1.57
C ASP A 77 -9.06 24.96 0.36
N VAL A 78 -9.79 25.61 -0.54
CA VAL A 78 -10.32 24.96 -1.75
C VAL A 78 -9.61 25.52 -2.96
N THR A 79 -9.04 24.63 -3.76
CA THR A 79 -8.35 24.94 -5.02
C THR A 79 -8.89 24.04 -6.13
N TYR A 80 -8.61 24.40 -7.38
CA TYR A 80 -8.96 23.59 -8.54
C TYR A 80 -7.69 23.28 -9.31
N THR A 81 -7.56 22.05 -9.79
CA THR A 81 -6.48 21.68 -10.70
C THR A 81 -6.71 22.29 -12.08
N ASP A 82 -5.67 22.30 -12.93
CA ASP A 82 -5.79 22.73 -14.33
C ASP A 82 -6.81 21.87 -15.12
N SER A 83 -7.04 20.64 -14.67
CA SER A 83 -8.07 19.73 -15.19
C SER A 83 -9.49 20.01 -14.65
N GLY A 84 -9.67 21.01 -13.79
CA GLY A 84 -10.96 21.39 -13.21
C GLY A 84 -11.40 20.52 -12.02
N VAL A 85 -10.53 19.65 -11.50
CA VAL A 85 -10.84 18.79 -10.35
C VAL A 85 -10.76 19.62 -9.07
N ARG A 86 -11.80 19.53 -8.24
CA ARG A 86 -11.84 20.22 -6.94
C ARG A 86 -10.88 19.55 -5.96
N ARG A 87 -9.89 20.31 -5.52
CA ARG A 87 -8.91 19.90 -4.51
C ARG A 87 -9.16 20.67 -3.21
N GLU A 88 -9.27 19.96 -2.10
CA GLU A 88 -9.38 20.57 -0.78
C GLU A 88 -8.11 20.29 0.03
N LEU A 89 -7.49 21.33 0.56
CA LEU A 89 -6.39 21.24 1.51
C LEU A 89 -6.95 21.48 2.91
N TRP A 90 -6.83 20.47 3.77
CA TRP A 90 -7.28 20.54 5.14
C TRP A 90 -6.08 20.69 6.06
N ILE A 91 -6.12 21.69 6.92
CA ILE A 91 -5.03 22.04 7.84
C ILE A 91 -5.49 21.72 9.26
N PHE A 92 -4.72 20.90 9.95
CA PHE A 92 -4.94 20.54 11.35
C PHE A 92 -3.80 21.09 12.20
N GLU A 93 -4.15 21.68 13.34
CA GLU A 93 -3.18 22.17 14.32
C GLU A 93 -3.07 21.20 15.50
N ASP A 94 -1.87 20.69 15.74
CA ASP A 94 -1.52 19.95 16.95
C ASP A 94 -0.70 20.86 17.87
N TRP A 95 -1.31 21.28 18.97
CA TRP A 95 -0.67 22.09 20.01
C TRP A 95 0.18 21.20 20.91
N ILE A 96 1.51 21.38 20.86
CA ILE A 96 2.45 20.65 21.75
C ILE A 96 2.73 21.47 23.01
N SER A 97 2.83 22.80 22.85
CA SER A 97 2.99 23.76 23.94
C SER A 97 2.36 25.09 23.53
N ASN A 98 2.21 26.03 24.46
CA ASN A 98 1.63 27.34 24.18
C ASN A 98 2.42 28.17 23.15
N ALA A 99 3.66 27.76 22.83
CA ALA A 99 4.53 28.41 21.86
C ALA A 99 4.87 27.53 20.66
N THR A 100 4.40 26.27 20.60
CA THR A 100 4.76 25.33 19.52
C THR A 100 3.52 24.64 18.99
N VAL A 101 3.14 25.02 17.77
CA VAL A 101 2.04 24.44 17.00
C VAL A 101 2.63 23.67 15.83
N LYS A 102 2.22 22.41 15.66
CA LYS A 102 2.52 21.62 14.46
C LYS A 102 1.32 21.62 13.54
N HIS A 103 1.58 21.78 12.26
CA HIS A 103 0.54 21.77 11.24
C HIS A 103 0.60 20.46 10.48
N ARG A 104 -0.55 19.80 10.32
CA ARG A 104 -0.70 18.63 9.46
C ARG A 104 -1.60 19.00 8.29
N TYR A 105 -1.16 18.60 7.11
CA TYR A 105 -1.81 18.93 5.86
C TYR A 105 -2.39 17.66 5.26
N LEU A 106 -3.67 17.66 4.93
CA LEU A 106 -4.32 16.57 4.20
C LEU A 106 -4.87 17.12 2.88
N PHE A 107 -4.61 16.39 1.79
CA PHE A 107 -5.04 16.75 0.45
C PHE A 107 -6.15 15.81 0.02
N PHE A 108 -7.29 16.40 -0.33
CA PHE A 108 -8.44 15.69 -0.85
C PHE A 108 -8.71 16.07 -2.29
N GLU A 109 -9.08 15.08 -3.10
CA GLU A 109 -9.59 15.28 -4.46
C GLU A 109 -10.91 14.51 -4.57
N GLU A 110 -11.96 15.16 -5.06
CA GLU A 110 -13.27 14.52 -5.29
C GLU A 110 -13.80 13.69 -4.10
N ASN A 111 -13.66 14.22 -2.88
CA ASN A 111 -14.08 13.57 -1.63
C ASN A 111 -13.15 12.45 -1.11
N LEU A 112 -12.02 12.16 -1.77
CA LEU A 112 -11.09 11.11 -1.35
C LEU A 112 -9.77 11.71 -0.86
N LEU A 113 -9.22 11.15 0.22
CA LEU A 113 -7.91 11.51 0.72
C LEU A 113 -6.84 10.97 -0.23
N VAL A 114 -6.09 11.86 -0.88
CA VAL A 114 -5.05 11.51 -1.84
C VAL A 114 -3.68 11.48 -1.18
N ALA A 115 -3.39 12.48 -0.35
CA ALA A 115 -2.08 12.62 0.27
C ALA A 115 -2.15 13.34 1.62
N GLY A 116 -1.08 13.23 2.39
CA GLY A 116 -0.92 13.99 3.62
C GLY A 116 0.55 14.32 3.89
N TRP A 117 0.78 15.42 4.59
CA TRP A 117 2.11 15.88 5.00
C TRP A 117 2.10 16.35 6.46
N TYR A 118 3.23 16.15 7.15
CA TYR A 118 3.48 16.44 8.57
C TYR A 118 4.75 17.27 8.70
#